data_AF-A0A0F5JU41-F1
#
_entry.id   AF-A0A0F5JU41-F1
#
_cell.length_a   1.000
_cell.length_b   1.000
_cell.length_c   1.000
_cell.angle_alpha   90.00
_cell.angle_beta   90.00
_cell.angle_gamma   90.00
#
_symmetry.space_group_name_H-M   'P 1'
#
loop_
_entity.id
_entity.type
_entity.pdbx_description
1 polymer ?
#
loop_
_entity_poly.entity_id
_entity_poly.type
_entity_poly.pdbx_seq_one_letter_code
_entity_poly.pdbx_strand_id
1 'polypeptide(L)'
;MPTATLSNGRYTIALSLYGTDPALATRLRHFLTPYFSDVDGAIPEIDLRLSLHDASAFEQRWIDACVSQVTIRETDAPGFTLRVLTNQGAPLQYAWDANLRVGYRIDKSRRSVDFYGEQNAFIHLIELVRYYGLLVEQAKGSAIMHASAVVERHGGNVIAIGGVKGAGKTTTMLDLVQSGDYLYFSGDKLLLDMVDGRIRARGWPDYPHIGIGTLRSHPRLAERLGLGAVAADHTIADTAKRLCVPETMRAALDAWPSGSGLLSTVILPDVSAPGTLRTQSLDAATIEQALQAPGLFEWPHRFITSTWHRLLDPAYGALTDTVPPALVAALEQVEWLSRTGIPRQSVTA
;
A
#
# COMPACT_ATOMS: atom_id res chain seq x y z
N MET A 1 13.34 1.26 -27.49
CA MET A 1 13.00 0.30 -26.41
C MET A 1 11.52 0.46 -26.11
N PRO A 2 10.74 -0.61 -25.92
CA PRO A 2 9.34 -0.47 -25.57
C PRO A 2 9.20 0.13 -24.17
N THR A 3 8.53 1.28 -24.09
CA THR A 3 8.11 1.89 -22.83
C THR A 3 6.71 1.38 -22.52
N ALA A 4 6.52 0.76 -21.37
CA ALA A 4 5.20 0.41 -20.86
C ALA A 4 4.67 1.58 -20.01
N THR A 5 3.38 1.85 -20.09
CA THR A 5 2.73 2.85 -19.23
C THR A 5 1.74 2.16 -18.33
N LEU A 6 1.94 2.29 -17.02
CA LEU A 6 1.09 1.69 -15.99
C LEU A 6 0.33 2.80 -15.27
N SER A 7 -0.98 2.63 -15.07
CA SER A 7 -1.78 3.60 -14.32
C SER A 7 -2.82 2.92 -13.44
N ASN A 8 -3.13 3.57 -12.32
CA ASN A 8 -4.30 3.25 -11.48
C ASN A 8 -5.45 4.28 -11.66
N GLY A 9 -5.38 5.08 -12.73
CA GLY A 9 -6.33 6.15 -13.04
C GLY A 9 -6.02 7.51 -12.40
N ARG A 10 -4.98 7.64 -11.55
CA ARG A 10 -4.49 8.94 -11.04
C ARG A 10 -2.98 9.06 -11.01
N TYR A 11 -2.30 8.00 -10.60
CA TYR A 11 -0.85 7.89 -10.61
C TYR A 11 -0.40 7.07 -11.82
N THR A 12 0.43 7.67 -12.67
CA THR A 12 0.88 7.07 -13.93
C THR A 12 2.41 6.97 -13.99
N ILE A 13 2.88 5.77 -14.31
CA ILE A 13 4.31 5.42 -14.39
C ILE A 13 4.64 5.08 -15.84
N ALA A 14 5.63 5.75 -16.41
CA ALA A 14 6.28 5.31 -17.65
C ALA A 14 7.50 4.46 -17.29
N LEU A 15 7.43 3.17 -17.58
CA LEU A 15 8.46 2.18 -17.28
C LEU A 15 9.25 1.85 -18.55
N SER A 16 10.56 2.06 -18.51
CA SER A 16 11.48 1.71 -19.59
C SER A 16 12.56 0.73 -19.09
N LEU A 17 12.96 -0.20 -19.94
CA LEU A 17 14.01 -1.18 -19.64
C LEU A 17 15.24 -0.88 -20.51
N TYR A 18 16.40 -0.75 -19.86
CA TYR A 18 17.70 -0.50 -20.50
C TYR A 18 18.76 -1.55 -20.14
N GLY A 19 18.37 -2.60 -19.40
CA GLY A 19 19.20 -3.75 -19.03
C GLY A 19 18.91 -5.01 -19.85
N THR A 20 19.69 -6.06 -19.57
CA THR A 20 19.53 -7.37 -20.24
C THR A 20 18.55 -8.31 -19.53
N ASP A 21 18.34 -8.13 -18.22
CA ASP A 21 17.41 -8.95 -17.44
C ASP A 21 16.05 -8.23 -17.21
N PRO A 22 14.94 -8.72 -17.81
CA PRO A 22 13.62 -8.15 -17.60
C PRO A 22 12.97 -8.56 -16.25
N ALA A 23 13.64 -9.34 -15.40
CA ALA A 23 13.05 -9.91 -14.18
C ALA A 23 12.50 -8.86 -13.23
N LEU A 24 13.22 -7.75 -12.99
CA LEU A 24 12.74 -6.68 -12.10
C LEU A 24 11.50 -5.99 -12.66
N ALA A 25 11.48 -5.68 -13.96
CA ALA A 25 10.32 -5.07 -14.62
C ALA A 25 9.09 -5.98 -14.54
N THR A 26 9.28 -7.27 -14.82
CA THR A 26 8.23 -8.29 -14.76
C THR A 26 7.68 -8.43 -13.35
N ARG A 27 8.56 -8.53 -12.35
CA ARG A 27 8.18 -8.63 -10.94
C ARG A 27 7.47 -7.38 -10.45
N LEU A 28 7.90 -6.18 -10.87
CA LEU A 28 7.23 -4.93 -10.54
C LEU A 28 5.81 -4.88 -11.12
N ARG A 29 5.63 -5.23 -12.41
CA ARG A 29 4.31 -5.27 -13.05
C ARG A 29 3.38 -6.26 -12.36
N HIS A 30 3.89 -7.44 -12.00
CA HIS A 30 3.13 -8.43 -11.24
C HIS A 30 2.69 -7.85 -9.88
N PHE A 31 3.64 -7.29 -9.12
CA PHE A 31 3.38 -6.73 -7.80
C PHE A 31 2.35 -5.58 -7.81
N LEU A 32 2.34 -4.76 -8.87
CA LEU A 32 1.37 -3.67 -9.04
C LEU A 32 -0.02 -4.16 -9.46
N THR A 33 -0.15 -5.38 -9.98
CA THR A 33 -1.42 -5.97 -10.40
C THR A 33 -2.24 -6.43 -9.17
N PRO A 34 -3.57 -6.23 -9.13
CA PRO A 34 -4.44 -5.66 -10.18
C PRO A 34 -4.70 -4.15 -10.03
N TYR A 35 -3.92 -3.46 -9.19
CA TYR A 35 -4.16 -2.06 -8.85
C TYR A 35 -3.73 -1.09 -9.95
N PHE A 36 -2.82 -1.53 -10.82
CA PHE A 36 -2.40 -0.83 -12.02
C PHE A 36 -2.67 -1.68 -13.25
N SER A 37 -3.05 -1.03 -14.35
CA SER A 37 -3.19 -1.64 -15.66
C SER A 37 -2.28 -0.95 -16.67
N ASP A 38 -1.93 -1.67 -17.74
CA ASP A 38 -1.32 -1.04 -18.91
C ASP A 38 -2.31 -0.04 -19.54
N VAL A 39 -1.77 1.09 -20.02
CA VAL A 39 -2.54 2.14 -20.70
C VAL A 39 -2.01 2.32 -22.10
N ASP A 40 -2.89 2.14 -23.09
CA ASP A 40 -2.62 2.42 -24.50
C ASP A 40 -3.14 3.81 -24.88
N GLY A 41 -2.45 4.50 -25.80
CA GLY A 41 -2.91 5.77 -26.38
C GLY A 41 -2.33 7.05 -25.75
N ALA A 42 -3.03 8.17 -25.88
CA ALA A 42 -2.58 9.47 -25.40
C ALA A 42 -2.62 9.52 -23.86
N ILE A 43 -1.45 9.64 -23.24
CA ILE A 43 -1.30 9.67 -21.79
C ILE A 43 -1.42 11.13 -21.32
N PRO A 44 -2.39 11.47 -20.45
CA PRO A 44 -2.63 12.86 -20.07
C PRO A 44 -1.47 13.45 -19.25
N GLU A 45 -0.87 12.68 -18.35
CA GLU A 45 0.30 13.07 -17.57
C GLU A 45 1.07 11.83 -17.09
N ILE A 46 2.40 11.90 -17.09
CA ILE A 46 3.27 10.89 -16.48
C ILE A 46 3.89 11.49 -15.21
N ASP A 47 3.58 10.86 -14.08
CA ASP A 47 4.02 11.27 -12.75
C ASP A 47 5.42 10.76 -12.40
N LEU A 48 5.73 9.52 -12.80
CA LEU A 48 7.05 8.92 -12.63
C LEU A 48 7.56 8.34 -13.94
N ARG A 49 8.74 8.78 -14.38
CA ARG A 49 9.51 8.11 -15.42
C ARG A 49 10.53 7.21 -14.74
N LEU A 50 10.39 5.91 -14.89
CA LEU A 50 11.25 4.93 -14.27
C LEU A 50 11.99 4.14 -15.35
N SER A 51 13.30 4.24 -15.35
CA SER A 51 14.19 3.45 -16.22
C SER A 51 14.90 2.41 -15.38
N LEU A 52 14.81 1.14 -15.74
CA LEU A 52 15.52 0.05 -15.06
C LEU A 52 16.78 -0.33 -15.84
N HIS A 53 17.90 -0.35 -15.14
CA HIS A 53 19.25 -0.63 -15.66
C HIS A 53 19.90 -1.76 -14.86
N ASP A 54 20.84 -2.47 -15.50
CA ASP A 54 21.68 -3.46 -14.83
C ASP A 54 22.51 -2.79 -13.72
N ALA A 55 22.74 -3.46 -12.59
CA ALA A 55 23.39 -2.84 -11.43
C ALA A 55 24.83 -2.37 -11.72
N SER A 56 25.52 -3.07 -12.64
CA SER A 56 26.88 -2.73 -13.07
C SER A 56 26.99 -1.45 -13.89
N ALA A 57 25.87 -0.93 -14.42
CA ALA A 57 25.84 0.30 -15.20
C ALA A 57 25.90 1.57 -14.33
N PHE A 58 25.80 1.45 -13.01
CA PHE A 58 25.96 2.59 -12.11
C PHE A 58 27.44 3.00 -12.01
N GLU A 59 27.78 4.15 -12.57
CA GLU A 59 29.18 4.55 -12.78
C GLU A 59 29.94 4.85 -11.46
N GLN A 60 31.23 4.49 -11.42
CA GLN A 60 32.10 4.73 -10.25
C GLN A 60 32.12 6.21 -9.82
N ARG A 61 32.15 7.15 -10.78
CA ARG A 61 32.10 8.59 -10.47
C ARG A 61 30.84 9.03 -9.73
N TRP A 62 29.72 8.31 -9.88
CA TRP A 62 28.48 8.59 -9.15
C TRP A 62 28.54 8.01 -7.74
N ILE A 63 29.13 6.82 -7.59
CA ILE A 63 29.41 6.20 -6.28
C ILE A 63 30.30 7.12 -5.45
N ASP A 64 31.41 7.60 -6.03
CA ASP A 64 32.38 8.47 -5.33
C ASP A 64 31.76 9.81 -4.90
N ALA A 65 30.71 10.27 -5.59
CA ALA A 65 29.99 11.49 -5.23
C ALA A 65 28.99 11.28 -4.07
N CYS A 66 28.64 10.05 -3.73
CA CYS A 66 27.68 9.71 -2.69
C CYS A 66 28.36 9.65 -1.31
N VAL A 67 28.22 10.72 -0.53
CA VAL A 67 28.96 10.90 0.74
C VAL A 67 28.06 11.11 1.97
N SER A 68 26.79 11.47 1.78
CA SER A 68 25.86 11.77 2.88
C SER A 68 24.88 10.63 3.11
N GLN A 69 24.82 10.05 4.31
CA GLN A 69 23.86 9.00 4.60
C GLN A 69 22.43 9.55 4.71
N VAL A 70 21.49 8.88 4.05
CA VAL A 70 20.05 9.14 4.11
C VAL A 70 19.34 7.83 4.39
N THR A 71 18.43 7.84 5.36
CA THR A 71 17.50 6.73 5.61
C THR A 71 16.32 6.84 4.66
N ILE A 72 16.03 5.79 3.90
CA ILE A 72 14.82 5.69 3.07
C ILE A 72 13.69 5.11 3.91
N ARG A 73 13.98 4.10 4.72
CA ARG A 73 13.00 3.42 5.57
C ARG A 73 13.70 2.83 6.78
N GLU A 74 13.06 2.90 7.93
CA GLU A 74 13.47 2.21 9.15
C GLU A 74 12.33 1.32 9.62
N THR A 75 12.64 0.07 9.94
CA THR A 75 11.65 -0.89 10.44
C THR A 75 12.33 -2.02 11.20
N ASP A 76 11.61 -2.55 12.19
CA ASP A 76 12.02 -3.72 12.96
C ASP A 76 11.98 -5.02 12.14
N ALA A 77 11.39 -5.00 10.94
CA ALA A 77 11.37 -6.16 10.04
C ALA A 77 12.74 -6.34 9.35
N PRO A 78 13.39 -7.52 9.48
CA PRO A 78 14.66 -7.80 8.79
C PRO A 78 14.55 -7.59 7.27
N GLY A 79 15.53 -6.89 6.68
CA GLY A 79 15.61 -6.66 5.23
C GLY A 79 14.76 -5.52 4.67
N PHE A 80 14.07 -4.74 5.52
CA PHE A 80 13.26 -3.59 5.08
C PHE A 80 13.78 -2.23 5.59
N THR A 81 14.84 -2.22 6.41
CA THR A 81 15.55 -0.98 6.70
C THR A 81 16.45 -0.65 5.53
N LEU A 82 16.15 0.45 4.85
CA LEU A 82 16.82 0.87 3.62
C LEU A 82 17.58 2.17 3.88
N ARG A 83 18.87 2.17 3.56
CA ARG A 83 19.76 3.33 3.74
C ARG A 83 20.62 3.48 2.49
N VAL A 84 20.89 4.72 2.11
CA VAL A 84 21.72 5.05 0.95
C VAL A 84 22.69 6.17 1.32
N LEU A 85 23.82 6.23 0.62
CA LEU A 85 24.62 7.45 0.55
C LEU A 85 24.13 8.30 -0.62
N THR A 86 24.07 9.62 -0.47
CA THR A 86 23.68 10.56 -1.52
C THR A 86 24.73 11.62 -1.75
N ASN A 87 24.72 12.21 -2.94
CA ASN A 87 25.46 13.43 -3.22
C ASN A 87 24.73 14.69 -2.68
N GLN A 88 25.43 15.82 -2.61
CA GLN A 88 24.88 17.11 -2.19
C GLN A 88 25.02 18.16 -3.30
N GLY A 89 24.05 19.08 -3.38
CA GLY A 89 24.16 20.32 -4.18
C GLY A 89 24.17 20.17 -5.70
N ALA A 90 23.99 18.97 -6.25
CA ALA A 90 23.96 18.74 -7.69
C ALA A 90 22.52 18.81 -8.27
N PRO A 91 22.35 19.21 -9.54
CA PRO A 91 21.06 19.20 -10.23
C PRO A 91 20.48 17.79 -10.38
N LEU A 92 21.36 16.79 -10.51
CA LEU A 92 21.01 15.37 -10.46
C LEU A 92 21.40 14.80 -9.10
N GLN A 93 20.44 14.16 -8.45
CA GLN A 93 20.70 13.45 -7.21
C GLN A 93 21.12 12.01 -7.52
N TYR A 94 22.25 11.59 -6.95
CA TYR A 94 22.71 10.22 -6.95
C TYR A 94 22.48 9.63 -5.58
N ALA A 95 22.05 8.37 -5.52
CA ALA A 95 21.99 7.61 -4.29
C ALA A 95 22.53 6.19 -4.48
N TRP A 96 23.26 5.68 -3.50
CA TRP A 96 23.94 4.40 -3.57
C TRP A 96 23.79 3.60 -2.27
N ASP A 97 23.30 2.37 -2.38
CA ASP A 97 23.40 1.34 -1.34
C ASP A 97 24.52 0.37 -1.74
N ALA A 98 25.64 0.40 -1.00
CA ALA A 98 26.79 -0.46 -1.28
C ALA A 98 26.54 -1.94 -0.93
N ASN A 99 25.69 -2.22 0.06
CA ASN A 99 25.45 -3.58 0.54
C ASN A 99 24.60 -4.36 -0.47
N LEU A 100 23.56 -3.72 -0.99
CA LEU A 100 22.65 -4.31 -1.96
C LEU A 100 23.05 -4.01 -3.42
N ARG A 101 24.06 -3.16 -3.61
CA ARG A 101 24.52 -2.65 -4.91
C ARG A 101 23.39 -2.00 -5.71
N VAL A 102 22.68 -1.08 -5.07
CA VAL A 102 21.53 -0.37 -5.65
C VAL A 102 21.89 1.08 -5.91
N GLY A 103 21.71 1.52 -7.15
CA GLY A 103 21.95 2.89 -7.57
C GLY A 103 20.66 3.60 -7.97
N TYR A 104 20.59 4.89 -7.65
CA TYR A 104 19.56 5.80 -8.14
C TYR A 104 20.22 7.00 -8.79
N ARG A 105 19.72 7.40 -9.95
CA ARG A 105 19.98 8.71 -10.54
C ARG A 105 18.64 9.41 -10.78
N ILE A 106 18.46 10.51 -10.08
CA ILE A 106 17.17 11.18 -9.89
C ILE A 106 17.26 12.57 -10.51
N ASP A 107 16.43 12.81 -11.53
CA ASP A 107 16.19 14.12 -12.12
C ASP A 107 14.81 14.62 -11.67
N LYS A 108 14.84 15.57 -10.73
CA LYS A 108 13.63 16.12 -10.11
C LYS A 108 12.81 16.94 -11.09
N SER A 109 13.47 17.65 -12.02
CA SER A 109 12.80 18.51 -13.00
C SER A 109 11.96 17.71 -13.99
N ARG A 110 12.37 16.47 -14.26
CA ARG A 110 11.69 15.56 -15.21
C ARG A 110 10.84 14.49 -14.53
N ARG A 111 10.83 14.47 -13.19
CA ARG A 111 10.26 13.39 -12.37
C ARG A 111 10.73 12.01 -12.86
N SER A 112 12.03 11.90 -13.15
CA SER A 112 12.62 10.69 -13.72
C SER A 112 13.67 10.08 -12.80
N VAL A 113 13.62 8.76 -12.69
CA VAL A 113 14.57 7.95 -11.94
C VAL A 113 15.14 6.88 -12.84
N ASP A 114 16.45 6.91 -13.04
CA ASP A 114 17.22 5.75 -13.50
C ASP A 114 17.55 4.91 -12.26
N PHE A 115 16.98 3.71 -12.19
CA PHE A 115 17.18 2.74 -11.12
C PHE A 115 18.11 1.63 -11.58
N TYR A 116 19.15 1.35 -10.80
CA TYR A 116 20.18 0.37 -11.10
C TYR A 116 20.15 -0.70 -10.02
N GLY A 117 19.89 -1.95 -10.40
CA GLY A 117 19.79 -3.02 -9.42
C GLY A 117 19.47 -4.36 -10.03
N GLU A 118 19.69 -5.42 -9.25
CA GLU A 118 19.34 -6.80 -9.60
C GLU A 118 18.13 -7.26 -8.76
N GLN A 119 17.79 -8.55 -8.80
CA GLN A 119 16.61 -9.09 -8.10
C GLN A 119 16.56 -8.82 -6.58
N ASN A 120 17.71 -8.71 -5.92
CA ASN A 120 17.84 -8.34 -4.50
C ASN A 120 17.44 -6.87 -4.21
N ALA A 121 17.42 -6.02 -5.24
CA ALA A 121 17.03 -4.61 -5.17
C ALA A 121 15.51 -4.38 -5.19
N PHE A 122 14.71 -5.46 -5.24
CA PHE A 122 13.27 -5.32 -5.46
C PHE A 122 12.56 -4.48 -4.37
N ILE A 123 12.98 -4.61 -3.10
CA ILE A 123 12.40 -3.81 -2.02
C ILE A 123 12.70 -2.32 -2.22
N HIS A 124 13.92 -1.97 -2.62
CA HIS A 124 14.29 -0.59 -2.99
C HIS A 124 13.42 -0.04 -4.12
N LEU A 125 13.13 -0.87 -5.13
CA LEU A 125 12.34 -0.51 -6.29
C LEU A 125 10.87 -0.23 -5.93
N ILE A 126 10.22 -1.18 -5.24
CA ILE A 126 8.81 -1.03 -4.89
C ILE A 126 8.60 0.11 -3.89
N GLU A 127 9.52 0.34 -2.95
CA GLU A 127 9.36 1.41 -1.96
C GLU A 127 9.39 2.78 -2.62
N LEU A 128 10.29 2.98 -3.61
CA LEU A 128 10.27 4.17 -4.46
C LEU A 128 8.93 4.32 -5.17
N VAL A 129 8.50 3.30 -5.91
CA VAL A 129 7.27 3.37 -6.74
C VAL A 129 6.04 3.61 -5.89
N ARG A 130 5.92 2.90 -4.76
CA ARG A 130 4.74 2.91 -3.89
C ARG A 130 4.67 4.19 -3.07
N TYR A 131 5.71 4.57 -2.36
CA TYR A 131 5.61 5.71 -1.46
C TYR A 131 5.66 7.04 -2.21
N TYR A 132 6.38 7.12 -3.33
CA TYR A 132 6.21 8.26 -4.24
C TYR A 132 4.79 8.31 -4.82
N GLY A 133 4.24 7.17 -5.23
CA GLY A 133 2.87 7.08 -5.71
C GLY A 133 1.84 7.58 -4.69
N LEU A 134 1.97 7.19 -3.42
CA LEU A 134 1.11 7.69 -2.34
C LEU A 134 1.24 9.22 -2.17
N LEU A 135 2.43 9.77 -2.31
CA LEU A 135 2.65 11.22 -2.24
C LEU A 135 1.98 11.97 -3.40
N VAL A 136 2.09 11.44 -4.63
CA VAL A 136 1.41 11.98 -5.81
C VAL A 136 -0.11 11.87 -5.65
N GLU A 137 -0.61 10.74 -5.14
CA GLU A 137 -2.02 10.53 -4.86
C GLU A 137 -2.56 11.56 -3.87
N GLN A 138 -1.85 11.80 -2.76
CA GLN A 138 -2.19 12.87 -1.82
C GLN A 138 -2.21 14.24 -2.51
N ALA A 139 -1.18 14.54 -3.31
CA ALA A 139 -1.06 15.81 -4.01
C ALA A 139 -2.17 16.04 -5.05
N LYS A 140 -2.70 14.97 -5.62
CA LYS A 140 -3.87 15.01 -6.52
C LYS A 140 -5.20 14.98 -5.74
N GLY A 141 -5.20 15.05 -4.42
CA GLY A 141 -6.40 15.10 -3.60
C GLY A 141 -7.06 13.74 -3.34
N SER A 142 -6.33 12.63 -3.43
CA SER A 142 -6.78 11.36 -2.88
C SER A 142 -6.55 11.34 -1.36
N ALA A 143 -7.46 10.74 -0.59
CA ALA A 143 -7.20 10.41 0.80
C ALA A 143 -6.67 8.97 0.92
N ILE A 144 -5.71 8.75 1.82
CA ILE A 144 -5.11 7.44 2.06
C ILE A 144 -5.67 6.92 3.38
N MET A 145 -6.66 6.05 3.31
CA MET A 145 -7.26 5.45 4.51
C MET A 145 -6.46 4.22 4.94
N HIS A 146 -6.13 4.12 6.23
CA HIS A 146 -5.50 2.95 6.85
C HIS A 146 -6.53 1.83 7.08
N ALA A 147 -6.95 1.20 6.00
CA ALA A 147 -8.01 0.22 5.98
C ALA A 147 -7.63 -1.03 5.17
N SER A 148 -8.01 -2.20 5.69
CA SER A 148 -8.26 -3.36 4.83
C SER A 148 -9.62 -3.21 4.14
N ALA A 149 -9.88 -3.95 3.08
CA ALA A 149 -11.14 -3.85 2.36
C ALA A 149 -11.53 -5.17 1.71
N VAL A 150 -12.85 -5.34 1.57
CA VAL A 150 -13.48 -6.42 0.82
C VAL A 150 -14.43 -5.86 -0.24
N VAL A 151 -14.83 -6.70 -1.18
CA VAL A 151 -15.86 -6.40 -2.17
C VAL A 151 -17.01 -7.38 -2.01
N GLU A 152 -18.25 -6.89 -2.03
CA GLU A 152 -19.44 -7.74 -2.11
C GLU A 152 -19.42 -8.55 -3.41
N ARG A 153 -19.53 -9.88 -3.29
CA ARG A 153 -19.58 -10.78 -4.46
C ARG A 153 -20.78 -10.48 -5.36
N HIS A 154 -21.91 -10.13 -4.75
CA HIS A 154 -23.18 -9.84 -5.42
C HIS A 154 -23.49 -8.34 -5.37
N GLY A 155 -22.66 -7.52 -6.00
CA GLY A 155 -22.89 -6.07 -6.07
C GLY A 155 -21.66 -5.29 -6.49
N GLY A 156 -20.45 -5.81 -6.19
CA GLY A 156 -19.20 -5.16 -6.54
C GLY A 156 -18.88 -3.92 -5.69
N ASN A 157 -19.67 -3.67 -4.63
CA ASN A 157 -19.44 -2.57 -3.71
C ASN A 157 -18.23 -2.84 -2.82
N VAL A 158 -17.39 -1.82 -2.63
CA VAL A 158 -16.22 -1.88 -1.76
C VAL A 158 -16.65 -1.50 -0.35
N ILE A 159 -16.22 -2.33 0.62
CA ILE A 159 -16.39 -2.09 2.04
C ILE A 159 -15.01 -1.85 2.64
N ALA A 160 -14.79 -0.65 3.18
CA ALA A 160 -13.59 -0.30 3.91
C ALA A 160 -13.71 -0.78 5.37
N ILE A 161 -12.62 -1.32 5.91
CA ILE A 161 -12.54 -1.76 7.30
C ILE A 161 -11.39 -0.97 7.92
N GLY A 162 -11.75 0.19 8.49
CA GLY A 162 -10.83 1.18 9.04
C GLY A 162 -10.58 0.99 10.54
N GLY A 163 -9.92 1.95 11.17
CA GLY A 163 -9.71 1.98 12.62
C GLY A 163 -8.24 1.87 13.03
N VAL A 164 -7.97 2.13 14.31
CA VAL A 164 -6.61 2.21 14.85
C VAL A 164 -5.85 0.88 14.77
N LYS A 165 -4.53 0.94 14.93
CA LYS A 165 -3.69 -0.27 15.01
C LYS A 165 -4.19 -1.16 16.15
N GLY A 166 -4.49 -2.43 15.83
CA GLY A 166 -4.98 -3.40 16.81
C GLY A 166 -6.51 -3.55 16.87
N ALA A 167 -7.28 -2.69 16.19
CA ALA A 167 -8.75 -2.73 16.18
C ALA A 167 -9.37 -4.02 15.58
N GLY A 168 -8.57 -4.84 14.90
CA GLY A 168 -9.02 -6.10 14.29
C GLY A 168 -9.42 -6.00 12.83
N LYS A 169 -8.89 -5.02 12.07
CA LYS A 169 -9.10 -4.84 10.63
C LYS A 169 -8.95 -6.13 9.82
N THR A 170 -7.76 -6.73 9.89
CA THR A 170 -7.42 -7.98 9.18
C THR A 170 -8.31 -9.14 9.62
N THR A 171 -8.60 -9.27 10.92
CA THR A 171 -9.51 -10.30 11.42
C THR A 171 -10.91 -10.14 10.85
N THR A 172 -11.46 -8.92 10.87
CA THR A 172 -12.78 -8.62 10.30
C THR A 172 -12.84 -8.87 8.80
N MET A 173 -11.81 -8.45 8.06
CA MET A 173 -11.70 -8.72 6.62
C MET A 173 -11.72 -10.23 6.33
N LEU A 174 -10.99 -11.03 7.10
CA LEU A 174 -10.96 -12.48 6.92
C LEU A 174 -12.28 -13.16 7.28
N ASP A 175 -12.95 -12.71 8.35
CA ASP A 175 -14.28 -13.21 8.71
C ASP A 175 -15.27 -13.00 7.56
N LEU A 176 -15.25 -11.81 6.95
CA LEU A 176 -16.13 -11.47 5.81
C LEU A 176 -15.79 -12.33 4.58
N VAL A 177 -14.51 -12.45 4.22
CA VAL A 177 -14.12 -13.33 3.10
C VAL A 177 -14.53 -14.79 3.35
N GLN A 178 -14.48 -15.26 4.60
CA GLN A 178 -14.88 -16.61 4.96
C GLN A 178 -16.38 -16.87 4.98
N SER A 179 -17.22 -15.83 5.06
CA SER A 179 -18.67 -16.01 4.92
C SER A 179 -19.05 -16.51 3.53
N GLY A 180 -18.21 -16.24 2.52
CA GLY A 180 -18.43 -16.56 1.11
C GLY A 180 -19.09 -15.43 0.32
N ASP A 181 -19.66 -14.44 1.02
CA ASP A 181 -20.39 -13.31 0.40
C ASP A 181 -19.45 -12.19 -0.08
N TYR A 182 -18.19 -12.21 0.38
CA TYR A 182 -17.21 -11.17 0.11
C TYR A 182 -15.92 -11.72 -0.49
N LEU A 183 -15.26 -10.86 -1.25
CA LEU A 183 -13.99 -11.10 -1.92
C LEU A 183 -12.92 -10.17 -1.37
N TYR A 184 -11.67 -10.64 -1.27
CA TYR A 184 -10.55 -9.82 -0.80
C TYR A 184 -10.25 -8.69 -1.79
N PHE A 185 -10.11 -7.46 -1.29
CA PHE A 185 -9.84 -6.28 -2.13
C PHE A 185 -8.50 -5.61 -1.81
N SER A 186 -8.28 -5.22 -0.55
CA SER A 186 -7.02 -4.59 -0.09
C SER A 186 -6.69 -4.98 1.35
N GLY A 187 -5.40 -5.02 1.70
CA GLY A 187 -4.93 -5.52 3.00
C GLY A 187 -4.63 -4.47 4.06
N ASP A 188 -4.24 -3.26 3.69
CA ASP A 188 -3.72 -2.26 4.64
C ASP A 188 -4.03 -0.80 4.24
N LYS A 189 -3.98 -0.48 2.94
CA LYS A 189 -4.23 0.88 2.44
C LYS A 189 -5.35 0.89 1.42
N LEU A 190 -6.22 1.88 1.53
CA LEU A 190 -7.29 2.14 0.59
C LEU A 190 -7.22 3.61 0.16
N LEU A 191 -7.09 3.85 -1.14
CA LEU A 191 -7.05 5.18 -1.72
C LEU A 191 -8.47 5.58 -2.08
N LEU A 192 -8.89 6.76 -1.63
CA LEU A 192 -10.23 7.30 -1.82
C LEU A 192 -10.17 8.59 -2.62
N ASP A 193 -10.93 8.67 -3.70
CA ASP A 193 -11.06 9.89 -4.50
C ASP A 193 -12.47 10.03 -5.08
N MET A 194 -12.85 11.25 -5.45
CA MET A 194 -14.16 11.53 -6.04
C MET A 194 -14.15 11.26 -7.54
N VAL A 195 -15.10 10.45 -8.02
CA VAL A 195 -15.37 10.22 -9.45
C VAL A 195 -16.89 10.25 -9.65
N ASP A 196 -17.36 11.11 -10.56
CA ASP A 196 -18.78 11.27 -10.88
C ASP A 196 -19.68 11.44 -9.64
N GLY A 197 -19.23 12.26 -8.69
CA GLY A 197 -19.96 12.54 -7.43
C GLY A 197 -19.98 11.39 -6.42
N ARG A 198 -19.30 10.28 -6.67
CA ARG A 198 -19.20 9.13 -5.78
C ARG A 198 -17.78 8.88 -5.34
N ILE A 199 -17.62 8.18 -4.23
CA ILE A 199 -16.30 7.78 -3.74
C ILE A 199 -15.84 6.54 -4.49
N ARG A 200 -14.76 6.70 -5.25
CA ARG A 200 -13.99 5.59 -5.79
C ARG A 200 -13.01 5.13 -4.73
N ALA A 201 -13.04 3.83 -4.43
CA ALA A 201 -12.03 3.15 -3.64
C ALA A 201 -11.07 2.39 -4.56
N ARG A 202 -9.78 2.50 -4.26
CA ARG A 202 -8.70 1.79 -4.96
C ARG A 202 -7.81 1.11 -3.95
N GLY A 203 -7.58 -0.19 -4.13
CA GLY A 203 -6.58 -0.90 -3.34
C GLY A 203 -5.18 -0.38 -3.65
N TRP A 204 -4.24 -0.66 -2.77
CA TRP A 204 -2.84 -0.30 -2.96
C TRP A 204 -1.96 -1.54 -2.88
N PRO A 205 -0.98 -1.70 -3.78
CA PRO A 205 -0.02 -2.78 -3.66
C PRO A 205 0.77 -2.61 -2.36
N ASP A 206 0.79 -3.64 -1.53
CA ASP A 206 1.52 -3.70 -0.26
C ASP A 206 1.94 -5.13 0.04
N TYR A 207 2.88 -5.29 0.97
CA TYR A 207 3.14 -6.55 1.65
C TYR A 207 2.27 -6.63 2.91
N PRO A 208 1.13 -7.34 2.84
CA PRO A 208 0.24 -7.43 3.97
C PRO A 208 0.91 -8.19 5.12
N HIS A 209 0.60 -7.75 6.33
CA HIS A 209 1.01 -8.44 7.54
C HIS A 209 -0.20 -9.12 8.18
N ILE A 210 -0.05 -10.39 8.52
CA ILE A 210 -1.07 -11.14 9.27
C ILE A 210 -0.53 -11.43 10.67
N GLY A 211 -1.38 -11.19 11.68
CA GLY A 211 -1.07 -11.51 13.07
C GLY A 211 -1.09 -13.02 13.31
N ILE A 212 -0.22 -13.51 14.19
CA ILE A 212 -0.17 -14.94 14.52
C ILE A 212 -1.50 -15.43 15.11
N GLY A 213 -2.15 -14.64 15.98
CA GLY A 213 -3.46 -15.00 16.52
C GLY A 213 -4.52 -15.17 15.42
N THR A 214 -4.45 -14.35 14.37
CA THR A 214 -5.32 -14.48 13.19
C THR A 214 -5.01 -15.74 12.38
N LEU A 215 -3.75 -16.15 12.25
CA LEU A 215 -3.39 -17.40 11.57
C LEU A 215 -3.87 -18.62 12.37
N ARG A 216 -3.80 -18.57 13.71
CA ARG A 216 -4.30 -19.61 14.60
C ARG A 216 -5.82 -19.77 14.53
N SER A 217 -6.57 -18.67 14.44
CA SER A 217 -8.03 -18.74 14.26
C SER A 217 -8.45 -19.18 12.85
N HIS A 218 -7.51 -19.21 11.89
CA HIS A 218 -7.75 -19.56 10.49
C HIS A 218 -6.71 -20.57 9.96
N PRO A 219 -6.67 -21.81 10.48
CA PRO A 219 -5.62 -22.78 10.17
C PRO A 219 -5.53 -23.12 8.66
N ARG A 220 -6.67 -23.18 7.96
CA ARG A 220 -6.68 -23.39 6.49
C ARG A 220 -6.00 -22.26 5.71
N LEU A 221 -6.14 -21.02 6.18
CA LEU A 221 -5.44 -19.88 5.58
C LEU A 221 -3.95 -19.95 5.87
N ALA A 222 -3.57 -20.29 7.11
CA ALA A 222 -2.16 -20.47 7.48
C ALA A 222 -1.49 -21.51 6.58
N GLU A 223 -2.13 -22.65 6.31
CA GLU A 223 -1.60 -23.66 5.38
C GLU A 223 -1.46 -23.13 3.95
N ARG A 224 -2.49 -22.47 3.41
CA ARG A 224 -2.44 -21.88 2.05
C ARG A 224 -1.35 -20.82 1.89
N LEU A 225 -0.97 -20.15 2.98
CA LEU A 225 0.10 -19.16 3.02
C LEU A 225 1.48 -19.78 3.29
N GLY A 226 1.57 -21.10 3.54
CA GLY A 226 2.82 -21.75 3.96
C GLY A 226 3.26 -21.38 5.38
N LEU A 227 2.33 -20.92 6.21
CA LEU A 227 2.56 -20.45 7.59
C LEU A 227 1.94 -21.37 8.65
N GLY A 228 1.50 -22.58 8.29
CA GLY A 228 0.88 -23.55 9.20
C GLY A 228 1.75 -23.86 10.43
N ALA A 229 3.04 -24.18 10.23
CA ALA A 229 3.97 -24.44 11.31
C ALA A 229 4.17 -23.23 12.25
N VAL A 230 4.21 -22.02 11.69
CA VAL A 230 4.34 -20.78 12.47
C VAL A 230 3.09 -20.52 13.29
N ALA A 231 1.90 -20.82 12.75
CA ALA A 231 0.64 -20.68 13.47
C ALA A 231 0.55 -21.68 14.65
N ALA A 232 1.03 -22.92 14.46
CA ALA A 232 1.00 -23.98 15.46
C ALA A 232 2.02 -23.79 16.60
N ASP A 233 3.05 -22.97 16.42
CA ASP A 233 4.05 -22.70 17.46
C ASP A 233 3.53 -21.72 18.51
N HIS A 234 3.05 -22.24 19.64
CA HIS A 234 2.52 -21.45 20.77
C HIS A 234 3.56 -20.58 21.50
N THR A 235 4.86 -20.72 21.21
CA THR A 235 5.89 -19.83 21.79
C THR A 235 5.87 -18.44 21.16
N ILE A 236 5.28 -18.30 19.97
CA ILE A 236 5.17 -17.04 19.26
C ILE A 236 3.94 -16.27 19.78
N ALA A 237 4.13 -15.03 20.21
CA ALA A 237 3.03 -14.20 20.70
C ALA A 237 1.97 -13.95 19.61
N ASP A 238 0.68 -13.93 19.97
CA ASP A 238 -0.43 -13.65 19.04
C ASP A 238 -0.31 -12.28 18.36
N THR A 239 0.32 -11.32 19.04
CA THR A 239 0.58 -9.97 18.57
C THR A 239 1.70 -9.89 17.55
N ALA A 240 2.53 -10.95 17.42
CA ALA A 240 3.56 -11.02 16.40
C ALA A 240 2.91 -11.02 15.01
N LYS A 241 3.61 -10.44 14.04
CA LYS A 241 3.14 -10.36 12.65
C LYS A 241 4.06 -11.13 11.72
N ARG A 242 3.50 -11.63 10.63
CA ARG A 242 4.25 -12.22 9.51
C ARG A 242 3.90 -11.49 8.22
N LEU A 243 4.95 -11.10 7.52
CA LEU A 243 4.86 -10.56 6.18
C LEU A 243 4.39 -11.67 5.24
N CYS A 244 3.38 -11.40 4.43
CA CYS A 244 2.92 -12.32 3.41
C CYS A 244 3.33 -11.80 2.03
N VAL A 245 3.75 -12.72 1.16
CA VAL A 245 3.94 -12.41 -0.26
C VAL A 245 2.56 -12.04 -0.84
N PRO A 246 2.41 -10.87 -1.47
CA PRO A 246 1.10 -10.37 -1.90
C PRO A 246 0.36 -11.32 -2.83
N GLU A 247 1.09 -11.93 -3.77
CA GLU A 247 0.58 -12.91 -4.73
C GLU A 247 0.04 -14.15 -4.01
N THR A 248 0.80 -14.67 -3.04
CA THR A 248 0.37 -15.81 -2.22
C THR A 248 -0.86 -15.46 -1.40
N MET A 249 -0.94 -14.26 -0.81
CA MET A 249 -2.12 -13.84 -0.06
C MET A 249 -3.35 -13.69 -0.95
N ARG A 250 -3.20 -13.07 -2.13
CA ARG A 250 -4.28 -12.93 -3.12
C ARG A 250 -4.70 -14.26 -3.73
N ALA A 251 -3.83 -15.26 -3.81
CA ALA A 251 -4.19 -16.61 -4.23
C ALA A 251 -4.83 -17.41 -3.08
N ALA A 252 -4.43 -17.12 -1.83
CA ALA A 252 -4.96 -17.76 -0.62
C ALA A 252 -6.31 -17.19 -0.17
N LEU A 253 -6.67 -16.00 -0.64
CA LEU A 253 -7.97 -15.37 -0.41
C LEU A 253 -8.69 -15.29 -1.76
N ASP A 254 -9.99 -15.52 -1.82
CA ASP A 254 -10.72 -15.35 -3.08
C ASP A 254 -10.76 -13.84 -3.39
N ALA A 255 -9.86 -13.37 -4.25
CA ALA A 255 -9.56 -11.95 -4.42
C ALA A 255 -10.31 -11.35 -5.61
N TRP A 256 -10.84 -10.15 -5.43
CA TRP A 256 -11.49 -9.39 -6.49
C TRP A 256 -10.47 -9.10 -7.62
N PRO A 257 -10.82 -9.34 -8.89
CA PRO A 257 -9.86 -9.23 -10.01
C PRO A 257 -9.52 -7.79 -10.37
N SER A 258 -10.31 -6.80 -9.96
CA SER A 258 -10.04 -5.37 -10.17
C SER A 258 -9.45 -4.73 -8.91
N GLY A 259 -8.56 -3.76 -9.09
CA GLY A 259 -8.04 -2.94 -8.00
C GLY A 259 -8.90 -1.72 -7.63
N SER A 260 -10.06 -1.52 -8.28
CA SER A 260 -10.93 -0.36 -8.07
C SER A 260 -12.41 -0.74 -8.00
N GLY A 261 -13.18 0.01 -7.21
CA GLY A 261 -14.65 -0.07 -7.11
C GLY A 261 -15.22 1.17 -6.41
N LEU A 262 -16.55 1.19 -6.18
CA LEU A 262 -17.22 2.27 -5.45
C LEU A 262 -17.31 1.91 -3.97
N LEU A 263 -16.99 2.87 -3.09
CA LEU A 263 -17.13 2.69 -1.65
C LEU A 263 -18.62 2.83 -1.25
N SER A 264 -19.16 1.82 -0.56
CA SER A 264 -20.54 1.84 -0.06
C SER A 264 -20.64 1.87 1.47
N THR A 265 -19.63 1.31 2.15
CA THR A 265 -19.68 1.09 3.59
C THR A 265 -18.29 1.26 4.22
N VAL A 266 -18.24 1.85 5.41
CA VAL A 266 -17.06 1.87 6.28
C VAL A 266 -17.39 1.13 7.58
N ILE A 267 -16.59 0.12 7.91
CA ILE A 267 -16.69 -0.63 9.16
C ILE A 267 -15.54 -0.21 10.08
N LEU A 268 -15.88 0.16 11.31
CA LEU A 268 -14.95 0.36 12.42
C LEU A 268 -15.05 -0.85 13.36
N PRO A 269 -14.12 -1.82 13.29
CA PRO A 269 -14.14 -2.97 14.15
C PRO A 269 -13.55 -2.65 15.53
N ASP A 270 -14.03 -3.36 16.55
CA ASP A 270 -13.35 -3.52 17.84
C ASP A 270 -13.50 -4.97 18.30
N VAL A 271 -12.51 -5.79 17.91
CA VAL A 271 -12.46 -7.21 18.27
C VAL A 271 -12.04 -7.45 19.73
N SER A 272 -11.62 -6.40 20.45
CA SER A 272 -11.25 -6.47 21.86
C SER A 272 -12.45 -6.30 22.79
N ALA A 273 -13.55 -5.73 22.27
CA ALA A 273 -14.78 -5.57 23.01
C ALA A 273 -15.34 -6.94 23.45
N PRO A 274 -15.72 -7.09 24.73
CA PRO A 274 -16.24 -8.36 25.24
C PRO A 274 -17.64 -8.65 24.70
N GLY A 275 -17.94 -9.93 24.48
CA GLY A 275 -19.28 -10.43 24.15
C GLY A 275 -19.42 -10.97 22.73
N THR A 276 -20.67 -11.29 22.36
CA THR A 276 -21.01 -11.77 21.02
C THR A 276 -20.87 -10.67 19.98
N LEU A 277 -20.55 -11.04 18.74
CA LEU A 277 -20.47 -10.12 17.62
C LEU A 277 -21.76 -9.27 17.49
N ARG A 278 -21.60 -7.96 17.43
CA ARG A 278 -22.68 -6.99 17.19
C ARG A 278 -22.25 -6.01 16.11
N THR A 279 -23.22 -5.65 15.26
CA THR A 279 -23.05 -4.62 14.24
C THR A 279 -24.11 -3.55 14.44
N GLN A 280 -23.71 -2.28 14.44
CA GLN A 280 -24.59 -1.13 14.67
C GLN A 280 -24.22 0.01 13.74
N SER A 281 -25.21 0.72 13.19
CA SER A 281 -24.97 1.94 12.43
C SER A 281 -24.44 3.05 13.35
N LEU A 282 -23.49 3.84 12.85
CA LEU A 282 -22.96 5.01 13.56
C LEU A 282 -23.81 6.26 13.28
N ASP A 283 -23.91 7.12 14.28
CA ASP A 283 -24.53 8.44 14.12
C ASP A 283 -23.55 9.46 13.49
N ALA A 284 -24.09 10.58 13.02
CA ALA A 284 -23.32 11.61 12.32
C ALA A 284 -22.18 12.19 13.19
N ALA A 285 -22.41 12.39 14.49
CA ALA A 285 -21.39 12.92 15.39
C ALA A 285 -20.21 11.96 15.56
N THR A 286 -20.48 10.65 15.63
CA THR A 286 -19.44 9.62 15.71
C THR A 286 -18.67 9.50 14.40
N ILE A 287 -19.35 9.64 13.25
CA ILE A 287 -18.70 9.65 11.92
C ILE A 287 -17.75 10.84 11.81
N GLU A 288 -18.20 12.05 12.18
CA GLU A 288 -17.37 13.25 12.17
C GLU A 288 -16.10 13.07 13.03
N GLN A 289 -16.26 12.54 14.25
CA GLN A 289 -15.13 12.24 15.14
C GLN A 289 -14.18 11.20 14.52
N ALA A 290 -14.70 10.16 13.88
CA ALA A 290 -13.89 9.13 13.24
C ALA A 290 -13.08 9.69 12.07
N LEU A 291 -13.66 10.57 11.26
CA LEU A 291 -12.98 11.22 10.12
C LEU A 291 -11.82 12.12 10.56
N GLN A 292 -11.90 12.68 11.78
CA GLN A 292 -10.85 13.49 12.38
C GLN A 292 -9.88 12.66 13.24
N ALA A 293 -10.18 11.38 13.48
CA ALA A 293 -9.40 10.56 14.40
C ALA A 293 -7.98 10.30 13.86
N PRO A 294 -6.95 10.46 14.70
CA PRO A 294 -5.58 10.14 14.30
C PRO A 294 -5.45 8.66 13.96
N GLY A 295 -4.88 8.37 12.79
CA GLY A 295 -4.59 7.01 12.35
C GLY A 295 -5.68 6.33 11.51
N LEU A 296 -6.83 6.97 11.26
CA LEU A 296 -7.73 6.50 10.20
C LEU A 296 -7.19 6.86 8.81
N PHE A 297 -6.60 8.04 8.68
CA PHE A 297 -5.94 8.49 7.46
C PHE A 297 -4.43 8.63 7.66
N GLU A 298 -3.69 8.35 6.61
CA GLU A 298 -2.25 8.49 6.50
C GLU A 298 -1.87 9.69 5.64
N TRP A 299 -0.72 10.29 5.96
CA TRP A 299 -0.24 11.52 5.32
C TRP A 299 1.13 11.29 4.68
N PRO A 300 1.18 10.81 3.43
CA PRO A 300 2.41 10.43 2.74
C PRO A 300 3.53 11.47 2.76
N HIS A 301 3.21 12.77 2.76
CA HIS A 301 4.20 13.84 2.85
C HIS A 301 4.98 13.88 4.18
N ARG A 302 4.51 13.20 5.22
CA ARG A 302 5.22 13.01 6.49
C ARG A 302 6.14 11.80 6.50
N PHE A 303 6.04 10.93 5.50
CA PHE A 303 6.84 9.72 5.43
C PHE A 303 8.17 10.02 4.75
N ILE A 304 9.27 9.74 5.45
CA ILE A 304 10.62 9.85 4.88
C ILE A 304 10.73 9.00 3.61
N THR A 305 10.14 7.81 3.61
CA THR A 305 10.11 6.89 2.47
C THR A 305 9.48 7.50 1.22
N SER A 306 8.53 8.42 1.37
CA SER A 306 7.89 9.13 0.26
C SER A 306 8.61 10.39 -0.19
N THR A 307 9.53 10.93 0.62
CA THR A 307 10.03 12.31 0.45
C THR A 307 11.54 12.43 0.29
N TRP A 308 12.32 11.41 0.66
CA TRP A 308 13.80 11.44 0.62
C TRP A 308 14.37 11.81 -0.76
N HIS A 309 13.68 11.43 -1.84
CA HIS A 309 14.08 11.70 -3.22
C HIS A 309 13.69 13.12 -3.72
N ARG A 310 12.80 13.82 -3.01
CA ARG A 310 12.31 15.17 -3.35
C ARG A 310 11.82 15.32 -4.80
N LEU A 311 11.00 14.35 -5.25
CA LEU A 311 10.48 14.28 -6.63
C LEU A 311 9.13 14.97 -6.82
N LEU A 312 8.44 15.32 -5.74
CA LEU A 312 7.12 15.93 -5.87
C LEU A 312 7.27 17.31 -6.51
N ASP A 313 6.43 17.58 -7.51
CA ASP A 313 6.40 18.87 -8.20
C ASP A 313 5.95 19.97 -7.23
N PRO A 314 6.73 21.05 -7.04
CA PRO A 314 6.32 22.20 -6.23
C PRO A 314 4.98 22.82 -6.67
N ALA A 315 4.56 22.63 -7.93
CA ALA A 315 3.28 23.11 -8.44
C ALA A 315 2.06 22.51 -7.73
N TYR A 316 2.20 21.36 -7.06
CA TYR A 316 1.13 20.78 -6.24
C TYR A 316 0.83 21.58 -4.95
N GLY A 317 1.66 22.57 -4.61
CA GLY A 317 1.48 23.38 -3.41
C GLY A 317 1.81 22.65 -2.11
N ALA A 318 1.45 23.27 -0.99
CA ALA A 318 1.68 22.69 0.33
C ALA A 318 0.66 21.58 0.62
N LEU A 319 1.17 20.38 0.96
CA LEU A 319 0.35 19.26 1.39
C LEU A 319 -0.05 19.41 2.86
N THR A 320 -1.27 18.98 3.20
CA THR A 320 -1.86 19.11 4.54
C THR A 320 -2.31 17.76 5.10
N ASP A 321 -2.53 17.71 6.41
CA ASP A 321 -3.12 16.57 7.14
C ASP A 321 -4.65 16.64 7.15
N THR A 322 -5.26 16.87 6.00
CA THR A 322 -6.73 17.00 5.91
C THR A 322 -7.28 16.22 4.73
N VAL A 323 -8.40 15.54 4.96
CA VAL A 323 -9.18 14.92 3.89
C VAL A 323 -9.85 16.04 3.08
N PRO A 324 -9.85 15.97 1.74
CA PRO A 324 -10.51 16.98 0.91
C PRO A 324 -11.99 17.18 1.29
N PRO A 325 -12.51 18.42 1.38
CA PRO A 325 -13.87 18.68 1.87
C PRO A 325 -14.97 17.94 1.10
N ALA A 326 -14.84 17.83 -0.23
CA ALA A 326 -15.79 17.09 -1.05
C ALA A 326 -15.82 15.58 -0.71
N LEU A 327 -14.68 15.02 -0.33
CA LEU A 327 -14.58 13.62 0.09
C LEU A 327 -15.10 13.43 1.52
N VAL A 328 -14.88 14.38 2.42
CA VAL A 328 -15.51 14.39 3.76
C VAL A 328 -17.02 14.36 3.65
N ALA A 329 -17.60 15.31 2.88
CA ALA A 329 -19.04 15.38 2.68
C ALA A 329 -19.61 14.10 2.05
N ALA A 330 -18.89 13.47 1.12
CA ALA A 330 -19.30 12.20 0.55
C ALA A 330 -19.20 11.04 1.55
N LEU A 331 -18.15 11.00 2.39
CA LEU A 331 -17.97 9.96 3.40
C LEU A 331 -19.06 9.99 4.47
N GLU A 332 -19.57 11.17 4.81
CA GLU A 332 -20.71 11.33 5.72
C GLU A 332 -22.03 10.75 5.16
N GLN A 333 -22.12 10.53 3.85
CA GLN A 333 -23.31 9.92 3.19
C GLN A 333 -23.17 8.42 2.96
N VAL A 334 -21.98 7.85 3.18
CA VAL A 334 -21.73 6.41 3.10
C VAL A 334 -22.27 5.73 4.36
N GLU A 335 -22.59 4.44 4.30
CA GLU A 335 -22.98 3.71 5.51
C GLU A 335 -21.78 3.50 6.42
N TRP A 336 -21.90 3.86 7.71
CA TRP A 336 -20.89 3.58 8.72
C TRP A 336 -21.40 2.60 9.75
N LEU A 337 -20.62 1.56 10.01
CA LEU A 337 -20.95 0.50 10.96
C LEU A 337 -19.85 0.35 12.02
N SER A 338 -20.25 0.24 13.28
CA SER A 338 -19.42 -0.32 14.33
C SER A 338 -19.60 -1.83 14.38
N ARG A 339 -18.50 -2.58 14.43
CA ARG A 339 -18.50 -4.05 14.55
C ARG A 339 -17.73 -4.46 15.80
N THR A 340 -18.42 -4.80 16.88
CA THR A 340 -17.81 -5.12 18.18
C THR A 340 -17.91 -6.61 18.49
N GLY A 341 -16.90 -7.14 19.20
CA GLY A 341 -16.85 -8.55 19.60
C GLY A 341 -16.32 -9.47 18.50
N ILE A 342 -16.42 -10.78 18.73
CA ILE A 342 -15.86 -11.81 17.85
C ILE A 342 -16.98 -12.73 17.37
N PRO A 343 -17.07 -13.09 16.06
CA PRO A 343 -18.14 -13.94 15.51
C PRO A 343 -18.24 -15.33 16.12
N ARG A 344 -17.18 -15.82 16.77
CA ARG A 344 -17.17 -17.12 17.44
C ARG A 344 -16.97 -16.89 18.93
N GLN A 345 -17.72 -17.63 19.76
CA GLN A 345 -17.15 -18.09 21.01
C GLN A 345 -15.83 -18.75 20.61
N SER A 346 -14.70 -18.15 20.96
CA SER A 346 -13.45 -18.90 21.06
C SER A 346 -13.84 -20.19 21.76
N VAL A 347 -13.67 -21.32 21.08
CA VAL A 347 -13.86 -22.62 21.71
C VAL A 347 -12.96 -22.59 22.93
N THR A 348 -13.56 -22.43 24.10
CA THR A 348 -12.89 -22.52 25.38
C THR A 348 -12.54 -23.98 25.60
N ALA A 349 -11.26 -24.26 25.71
CA ALA A 349 -10.70 -25.21 26.66
C ALA A 349 -9.30 -24.73 27.05
#